data_AF-A0A9R0WVC7-F1
#
_entry.id   AF-A0A9R0WVC7-F1
#
_cell.length_a   1.000
_cell.length_b   1.000
_cell.length_c   1.000
_cell.angle_alpha   90.00
_cell.angle_beta   90.00
_cell.angle_gamma   90.00
#
_symmetry.space_group_name_H-M   'P 1'
#
loop_
_entity.id
_entity.type
_entity.pdbx_description
1 polymer ?
#
loop_
_entity_poly.entity_id
_entity_poly.type
_entity_poly.pdbx_seq_one_letter_code
_entity_poly.pdbx_strand_id
1 'polypeptide(L)'
;MGKTSPYVVSFLVRFIYGVMQILTKVAFNQGTSTYVLVFYRHVIATMLLLPIAFATERKTAPQLSHKVCLKLFVHALYGVSASLNISFVGLNYASATSATAVQNLQPVLTFFLALLLGMESLKLKSFHGIVKVSGIVLCAAGVAVLALYQGPELKSIIHHPLFHHTSRVDIHASRSWILGILLQSLATLLFALWTVFQACSEANLFMLNLACMLLSRALCWRSTLPCCLT
;
A
#
# COMPACT_ATOMS: atom_id res chain seq x y z
N MET A 1 -21.26 -10.47 -15.38
CA MET A 1 -20.73 -9.30 -14.65
C MET A 1 -20.64 -8.13 -15.62
N GLY A 2 -21.31 -7.01 -15.34
CA GLY A 2 -21.44 -5.89 -16.29
C GLY A 2 -20.12 -5.14 -16.52
N LYS A 3 -20.02 -4.45 -17.67
CA LYS A 3 -18.86 -3.62 -18.09
C LYS A 3 -18.39 -2.60 -17.04
N THR A 4 -19.22 -2.25 -16.06
CA THR A 4 -18.92 -1.27 -15.00
C THR A 4 -18.23 -1.87 -13.76
N SER A 5 -18.23 -3.20 -13.61
CA SER A 5 -17.68 -3.91 -12.44
C SER A 5 -16.25 -3.52 -12.04
N PRO A 6 -15.26 -3.37 -12.95
CA PRO A 6 -13.88 -3.06 -12.55
C PRO A 6 -13.71 -1.63 -12.03
N TYR A 7 -14.52 -0.67 -12.48
CA TYR A 7 -14.46 0.72 -12.04
C TYR A 7 -14.96 0.87 -10.60
N VAL A 8 -16.07 0.19 -10.29
CA VAL A 8 -16.64 0.16 -8.93
C VAL A 8 -15.66 -0.44 -7.93
N VAL A 9 -15.02 -1.57 -8.30
CA VAL A 9 -13.99 -2.20 -7.46
C VAL A 9 -12.80 -1.26 -7.25
N SER A 10 -12.33 -0.59 -8.31
CA SER A 10 -11.20 0.34 -8.21
C SER A 10 -11.50 1.52 -7.29
N PHE A 11 -12.71 2.10 -7.38
CA PHE A 11 -13.15 3.17 -6.50
C PHE A 11 -13.24 2.70 -5.04
N LEU A 12 -13.88 1.55 -4.80
CA LEU A 12 -14.05 0.99 -3.46
C LEU A 12 -12.70 0.72 -2.79
N VAL A 13 -11.75 0.13 -3.53
CA VAL A 13 -10.40 -0.12 -3.04
C VAL A 13 -9.73 1.19 -2.62
N ARG A 14 -9.77 2.24 -3.45
CA ARG A 14 -9.16 3.54 -3.13
C ARG A 14 -9.83 4.21 -1.93
N PHE A 15 -11.14 4.11 -1.81
CA PHE A 15 -11.89 4.59 -0.65
C PHE A 15 -11.42 3.90 0.63
N ILE A 16 -11.32 2.57 0.63
CA ILE A 16 -10.83 1.77 1.77
C ILE A 16 -9.40 2.19 2.14
N TYR A 17 -8.51 2.37 1.16
CA TYR A 17 -7.14 2.84 1.44
C TYR A 17 -7.11 4.23 2.08
N GLY A 18 -7.94 5.17 1.62
CA GLY A 18 -8.05 6.50 2.22
C GLY A 18 -8.50 6.45 3.68
N VAL A 19 -9.58 5.71 3.96
CA VAL A 19 -10.07 5.49 5.33
C VAL A 19 -8.99 4.83 6.20
N MET A 20 -8.29 3.82 5.68
CA MET A 20 -7.21 3.14 6.40
C MET A 20 -6.10 4.11 6.81
N GLN A 21 -5.67 5.04 5.95
CA GLN A 21 -4.62 6.02 6.28
C GLN A 21 -5.05 6.94 7.43
N ILE A 22 -6.30 7.40 7.42
CA ILE A 22 -6.84 8.27 8.47
C ILE A 22 -6.91 7.52 9.80
N LEU A 23 -7.53 6.33 9.82
CA LEU A 23 -7.65 5.51 11.04
C LEU A 23 -6.29 5.14 11.62
N THR A 24 -5.33 4.77 10.76
CA THR A 24 -3.97 4.46 11.17
C THR A 24 -3.30 5.67 11.81
N LYS A 25 -3.45 6.87 11.23
CA LYS A 25 -2.86 8.08 11.80
C LYS A 25 -3.47 8.42 13.15
N VAL A 26 -4.78 8.26 13.31
CA VAL A 26 -5.46 8.43 14.61
C VAL A 26 -4.90 7.44 15.65
N ALA A 27 -4.73 6.16 15.28
CA ALA A 27 -4.16 5.15 16.17
C ALA A 27 -2.72 5.48 16.61
N PHE A 28 -1.88 5.97 15.70
CA PHE A 28 -0.51 6.39 16.02
C PHE A 28 -0.46 7.64 16.91
N ASN A 29 -1.36 8.60 16.69
CA ASN A 29 -1.47 9.79 17.55
C ASN A 29 -1.90 9.43 18.98
N GLN A 30 -2.60 8.31 19.18
CA GLN A 30 -2.95 7.77 20.50
C GLN A 30 -1.82 6.95 21.15
N GLY A 31 -0.63 6.91 20.54
CA GLY A 31 0.54 6.21 21.09
C GLY A 31 0.63 4.72 20.74
N THR A 32 -0.17 4.24 19.77
CA THR A 32 -0.12 2.83 19.35
C THR A 32 1.20 2.54 18.61
N SER A 33 1.91 1.50 19.02
CA SER A 33 3.12 1.04 18.31
C SER A 33 2.80 0.55 16.89
N THR A 34 3.57 1.04 15.93
CA THR A 34 3.46 0.70 14.51
C THR A 34 3.52 -0.80 14.24
N TYR A 35 4.42 -1.50 14.92
CA TYR A 35 4.62 -2.94 14.73
C TYR A 35 3.40 -3.75 15.18
N VAL A 36 2.77 -3.34 16.28
CA VAL A 36 1.58 -3.99 16.84
C VAL A 36 0.42 -3.87 15.86
N LEU A 37 0.17 -2.66 15.35
CA LEU A 37 -0.90 -2.43 14.37
C LEU A 37 -0.67 -3.23 13.08
N VAL A 38 0.57 -3.26 12.58
CA VAL A 38 0.93 -4.03 11.39
C VAL A 38 0.71 -5.52 11.61
N PHE A 39 1.10 -6.05 12.78
CA PHE A 39 0.92 -7.45 13.12
C PHE A 39 -0.57 -7.84 13.12
N TYR A 40 -1.41 -7.12 13.86
CA TYR A 40 -2.85 -7.39 13.92
C TYR A 40 -3.52 -7.34 12.54
N ARG A 41 -3.16 -6.35 11.71
CA ARG A 41 -3.68 -6.22 10.35
C ARG A 41 -3.39 -7.47 9.50
N HIS A 42 -2.17 -8.00 9.58
CA HIS A 42 -1.82 -9.21 8.83
C HIS A 42 -2.54 -10.43 9.38
N VAL A 43 -2.63 -10.60 10.70
CA VAL A 43 -3.34 -11.73 11.32
C VAL A 43 -4.82 -11.76 10.91
N ILE A 44 -5.51 -10.62 10.99
CA ILE A 44 -6.92 -10.51 10.60
C ILE A 44 -7.09 -10.80 9.11
N ALA A 45 -6.21 -10.25 8.27
CA ALA A 45 -6.22 -10.53 6.83
C ALA A 45 -6.04 -12.03 6.56
N THR A 46 -5.14 -12.72 7.27
CA THR A 46 -4.95 -14.17 7.17
C THR A 46 -6.22 -14.93 7.53
N MET A 47 -6.79 -14.62 8.68
CA MET A 47 -7.95 -15.35 9.19
C MET A 47 -9.17 -15.22 8.27
N LEU A 48 -9.35 -14.08 7.61
CA LEU A 48 -10.45 -13.85 6.69
C LEU A 48 -10.20 -14.41 5.29
N LEU A 49 -9.00 -14.21 4.73
CA LEU A 49 -8.71 -14.59 3.35
C LEU A 49 -8.39 -16.08 3.18
N LEU A 50 -7.83 -16.74 4.19
CA LEU A 50 -7.51 -18.15 4.15
C LEU A 50 -8.72 -19.06 3.87
N PRO A 51 -9.85 -18.95 4.60
CA PRO A 51 -11.02 -19.79 4.34
C PRO A 51 -11.66 -19.50 2.98
N ILE A 52 -11.66 -18.24 2.54
CA ILE A 52 -12.20 -17.83 1.24
C ILE A 52 -11.34 -18.41 0.10
N ALA A 53 -10.01 -18.31 0.24
CA ALA A 53 -9.07 -18.89 -0.72
C ALA A 53 -9.22 -20.40 -0.80
N PHE A 54 -9.29 -21.09 0.35
CA PHE A 54 -9.50 -22.53 0.39
C PHE A 54 -10.84 -22.94 -0.23
N ALA A 55 -11.93 -22.23 0.07
CA ALA A 55 -13.25 -22.53 -0.50
C ALA A 55 -13.29 -22.36 -2.03
N THR A 56 -12.60 -21.36 -2.56
CA THR A 56 -12.60 -21.00 -3.99
C THR A 56 -11.67 -21.88 -4.82
N GLU A 57 -10.46 -22.13 -4.32
CA GLU A 57 -9.37 -22.77 -5.06
C GLU A 57 -9.34 -24.30 -4.90
N ARG A 58 -10.04 -24.87 -3.90
CA ARG A 58 -9.99 -26.32 -3.62
C ARG A 58 -10.32 -27.24 -4.79
N LYS A 59 -11.07 -26.76 -5.80
CA LYS A 59 -11.49 -27.56 -6.96
C LYS A 59 -10.66 -27.30 -8.22
N THR A 60 -9.87 -26.23 -8.25
CA THR A 60 -9.28 -25.67 -9.48
C THR A 60 -7.76 -25.48 -9.37
N ALA A 61 -7.20 -25.58 -8.16
CA ALA A 61 -5.79 -25.31 -7.91
C ALA A 61 -4.85 -26.34 -8.58
N PRO A 62 -3.88 -25.89 -9.39
CA PRO A 62 -2.79 -26.74 -9.86
C PRO A 62 -1.90 -27.19 -8.69
N GLN A 63 -1.28 -28.36 -8.80
CA GLN A 63 -0.28 -28.80 -7.82
C GLN A 63 0.92 -27.84 -7.85
N LEU A 64 1.07 -27.02 -6.82
CA LEU A 64 2.21 -26.12 -6.69
C LEU A 64 3.41 -26.85 -6.09
N SER A 65 4.56 -26.78 -6.78
CA SER A 65 5.83 -27.23 -6.23
C SER A 65 6.26 -26.36 -5.05
N HIS A 66 6.88 -26.96 -4.04
CA HIS A 66 7.42 -26.25 -2.87
C HIS A 66 8.38 -25.12 -3.26
N LYS A 67 9.16 -25.29 -4.34
CA LYS A 67 10.07 -24.25 -4.86
C LYS A 67 9.32 -23.02 -5.38
N VAL A 68 8.17 -23.22 -6.01
CA VAL A 68 7.31 -22.13 -6.52
C VAL A 68 6.66 -21.41 -5.34
N CYS A 69 6.16 -22.14 -4.36
CA CYS A 69 5.63 -21.58 -3.12
C CYS A 69 6.67 -20.70 -2.40
N LEU A 70 7.92 -21.16 -2.28
CA LEU A 70 8.99 -20.39 -1.65
C LEU A 70 9.31 -19.10 -2.44
N LYS A 71 9.39 -19.17 -3.77
CA LYS A 71 9.61 -17.97 -4.61
C LYS A 71 8.52 -16.94 -4.43
N LEU A 72 7.26 -17.37 -4.46
CA LEU A 72 6.08 -16.53 -4.22
C LEU A 72 6.12 -15.90 -2.83
N PHE A 73 6.46 -16.68 -1.81
CA PHE A 73 6.60 -16.19 -0.45
C PHE A 73 7.68 -15.10 -0.32
N VAL A 74 8.89 -15.37 -0.83
CA VAL A 74 10.01 -14.41 -0.76
C VAL A 74 9.68 -13.13 -1.50
N HIS A 75 9.12 -13.27 -2.71
CA HIS A 75 8.63 -12.15 -3.49
C HIS A 75 7.70 -11.35 -2.56
N ALA A 76 6.63 -11.97 -2.09
CA ALA A 76 5.52 -11.27 -1.45
C ALA A 76 5.92 -10.63 -0.10
N LEU A 77 6.83 -11.26 0.64
CA LEU A 77 7.47 -10.70 1.83
C LEU A 77 8.27 -9.43 1.50
N TYR A 78 9.14 -9.47 0.48
CA TYR A 78 9.94 -8.32 0.11
C TYR A 78 9.09 -7.16 -0.41
N GLY A 79 8.13 -7.42 -1.29
CA GLY A 79 7.35 -6.35 -1.91
C GLY A 79 6.32 -5.73 -0.98
N VAL A 80 5.32 -6.53 -0.62
CA VAL A 80 4.13 -6.04 0.09
C VAL A 80 4.45 -5.71 1.53
N SER A 81 5.16 -6.62 2.24
CA SER A 81 5.47 -6.35 3.66
C SER A 81 6.45 -5.19 3.82
N ALA A 82 7.55 -5.13 3.07
CA ALA A 82 8.51 -4.05 3.25
C ALA A 82 7.90 -2.69 2.91
N SER A 83 7.22 -2.57 1.75
CA SER A 83 6.59 -1.31 1.32
C SER A 83 5.52 -0.83 2.32
N LEU A 84 4.71 -1.73 2.86
CA LEU A 84 3.71 -1.38 3.87
C LEU A 84 4.37 -0.95 5.18
N ASN A 85 5.36 -1.68 5.68
CA ASN A 85 6.04 -1.32 6.93
C ASN A 85 6.72 0.06 6.81
N ILE A 86 7.43 0.31 5.72
CA ILE A 86 8.06 1.60 5.45
C ILE A 86 6.99 2.71 5.35
N SER A 87 5.85 2.44 4.70
CA SER A 87 4.73 3.39 4.65
C SER A 87 4.18 3.73 6.03
N PHE A 88 3.97 2.73 6.89
CA PHE A 88 3.45 2.96 8.23
C PHE A 88 4.45 3.72 9.11
N VAL A 89 5.75 3.42 9.00
CA VAL A 89 6.79 4.20 9.66
C VAL A 89 6.81 5.64 9.13
N GLY A 90 6.72 5.84 7.81
CA GLY A 90 6.62 7.17 7.20
C GLY A 90 5.41 7.96 7.69
N LEU A 91 4.26 7.30 7.85
CA LEU A 91 3.02 7.89 8.37
C LEU A 91 3.12 8.34 9.83
N ASN A 92 4.00 7.76 10.65
CA ASN A 92 4.24 8.31 11.99
C ASN A 92 4.74 9.75 11.92
N TYR A 93 5.65 10.02 10.98
CA TYR A 93 6.29 11.32 10.82
C TYR A 93 5.55 12.27 9.86
N ALA A 94 4.74 11.72 8.95
CA ALA A 94 3.95 12.47 7.97
C ALA A 94 2.47 12.61 8.36
N SER A 95 1.72 13.49 7.69
CA SER A 95 0.26 13.54 7.83
C SER A 95 -0.42 12.52 6.92
N ALA A 96 -1.63 12.06 7.29
CA ALA A 96 -2.40 11.16 6.43
C ALA A 96 -2.62 11.76 5.02
N THR A 97 -2.87 13.07 4.93
CA THR A 97 -3.02 13.78 3.66
C THR A 97 -1.76 13.70 2.80
N SER A 98 -0.59 14.02 3.35
CA SER A 98 0.68 13.91 2.61
C SER A 98 0.99 12.47 2.19
N ALA A 99 0.68 11.50 3.05
CA ALA A 99 0.89 10.09 2.73
C ALA A 99 -0.02 9.61 1.59
N THR A 100 -1.29 10.00 1.60
CA THR A 100 -2.24 9.72 0.51
C THR A 100 -1.84 10.44 -0.78
N ALA A 101 -1.35 11.68 -0.70
CA ALA A 101 -0.87 12.42 -1.87
C ALA A 101 0.32 11.70 -2.54
N VAL A 102 1.29 11.21 -1.76
CA VAL A 102 2.40 10.42 -2.28
C VAL A 102 1.91 9.10 -2.89
N GLN A 103 0.92 8.43 -2.30
CA GLN A 103 0.33 7.20 -2.86
C GLN A 103 -0.40 7.42 -4.19
N ASN A 104 -0.90 8.63 -4.44
CA ASN A 104 -1.50 8.97 -5.74
C ASN A 104 -0.47 9.07 -6.88
N LEU A 105 0.84 9.13 -6.57
CA LEU A 105 1.91 9.01 -7.56
C LEU A 105 2.14 7.57 -8.01
N GLN A 106 1.61 6.57 -7.30
CA GLN A 106 1.80 5.17 -7.63
C GLN A 106 1.49 4.80 -9.09
N PRO A 107 0.33 5.16 -9.69
CA PRO A 107 0.07 4.86 -11.10
C PRO A 107 1.08 5.52 -12.05
N VAL A 108 1.58 6.71 -11.73
CA VAL A 108 2.61 7.41 -12.52
C VAL A 108 3.92 6.64 -12.49
N LEU A 109 4.35 6.21 -11.30
CA LEU A 109 5.58 5.45 -11.11
C LEU A 109 5.50 4.06 -11.75
N THR A 110 4.38 3.34 -11.57
CA THR A 110 4.15 2.02 -12.17
C THR A 110 4.21 2.10 -13.70
N PHE A 111 3.58 3.12 -14.29
CA PHE A 111 3.60 3.31 -15.74
C PHE A 111 5.01 3.64 -16.25
N PHE A 112 5.73 4.55 -15.58
CA PHE A 112 7.09 4.88 -15.94
C PHE A 112 8.03 3.67 -15.87
N LEU A 113 7.92 2.86 -14.83
CA LEU A 113 8.67 1.60 -14.68
C LEU A 113 8.31 0.58 -15.77
N ALA A 114 7.02 0.46 -16.12
CA ALA A 114 6.58 -0.42 -17.20
C ALA A 114 7.14 -0.01 -18.58
N LEU A 115 7.29 1.30 -18.82
CA LEU A 115 7.96 1.81 -20.03
C LEU A 115 9.46 1.52 -20.02
N LEU A 116 10.14 1.77 -18.91
CA LEU A 116 11.58 1.49 -18.77
C LEU A 116 11.91 0.01 -18.97
N LEU A 117 11.03 -0.88 -18.50
CA LEU A 117 11.18 -2.33 -18.67
C LEU A 117 10.68 -2.83 -20.03
N GLY A 118 10.22 -1.95 -20.93
CA GLY A 118 9.75 -2.32 -22.27
C GLY A 118 8.47 -3.15 -22.28
N MET A 119 7.76 -3.24 -21.14
CA MET A 119 6.50 -3.98 -21.01
C MET A 119 5.33 -3.26 -21.69
N GLU A 120 5.46 -1.95 -21.88
CA GLU A 120 4.42 -1.09 -22.43
C GLU A 120 4.95 -0.32 -23.66
N SER A 121 4.22 -0.36 -24.77
CA SER A 121 4.57 0.37 -26.00
C SER A 121 3.69 1.61 -26.16
N LEU A 122 4.32 2.79 -26.16
CA LEU A 122 3.64 4.07 -26.33
C LEU A 122 3.41 4.41 -27.80
N LYS A 123 2.23 4.04 -28.30
CA LYS A 123 1.74 4.56 -29.59
C LYS A 123 0.95 5.85 -29.35
N LEU A 124 1.65 6.99 -29.28
CA LEU A 124 1.05 8.30 -28.98
C LEU A 124 -0.01 8.77 -30.01
N LYS A 125 0.01 8.20 -31.22
CA LYS A 125 -1.00 8.46 -32.26
C LYS A 125 -2.25 7.56 -32.15
N SER A 126 -2.22 6.53 -31.32
CA SER A 126 -3.35 5.62 -31.10
C SER A 126 -4.24 6.13 -29.97
N PHE A 127 -5.55 5.99 -30.11
CA PHE A 127 -6.53 6.29 -29.05
C PHE A 127 -6.14 5.66 -27.71
N HIS A 128 -5.67 4.41 -27.72
CA HIS A 128 -5.27 3.70 -26.50
C HIS A 128 -4.02 4.32 -25.85
N GLY A 129 -3.06 4.81 -26.66
CA GLY A 129 -1.88 5.52 -26.16
C GLY A 129 -2.22 6.90 -25.61
N ILE A 130 -3.14 7.62 -26.26
CA ILE A 130 -3.64 8.92 -25.78
C ILE A 130 -4.35 8.76 -24.44
N VAL A 131 -5.23 7.76 -24.30
CA VAL A 131 -5.93 7.48 -23.04
C VAL A 131 -4.95 7.15 -21.92
N LYS A 132 -3.93 6.31 -22.19
CA LYS A 132 -2.87 5.99 -21.21
C LYS A 132 -2.16 7.25 -20.71
N VAL A 133 -1.64 8.07 -21.63
CA VAL A 133 -0.90 9.29 -21.26
C VAL A 133 -1.81 10.30 -20.57
N SER A 134 -3.04 10.49 -21.05
CA SER A 134 -3.99 11.41 -20.41
C SER A 134 -4.30 11.03 -18.96
N GLY A 135 -4.43 9.72 -18.66
CA GLY A 135 -4.62 9.23 -17.30
C GLY A 135 -3.43 9.51 -16.39
N ILE A 136 -2.20 9.38 -16.91
CA ILE A 136 -0.96 9.67 -16.16
C ILE A 136 -0.82 11.17 -15.91
N VAL A 137 -1.08 12.00 -16.92
CA VAL A 137 -1.07 13.48 -16.77
C VAL A 137 -2.12 13.91 -15.77
N LEU A 138 -3.33 13.34 -15.82
CA LEU A 138 -4.39 13.64 -14.86
C LEU A 138 -4.01 13.23 -13.43
N CYS A 139 -3.36 12.08 -13.24
CA CYS A 139 -2.85 11.67 -11.92
C CYS A 139 -1.76 12.63 -11.41
N ALA A 140 -0.80 13.00 -12.26
CA ALA A 140 0.25 13.95 -11.90
C ALA A 140 -0.32 15.33 -11.55
N ALA A 141 -1.30 15.81 -12.34
CA ALA A 141 -2.02 17.05 -12.06
C ALA A 141 -2.79 16.98 -10.74
N GLY A 142 -3.48 15.86 -10.45
CA GLY A 142 -4.16 15.65 -9.18
C GLY A 142 -3.23 15.72 -7.98
N VAL A 143 -2.03 15.13 -8.09
CA VAL A 143 -1.00 15.22 -7.03
C VAL A 143 -0.47 16.64 -6.90
N ALA A 144 -0.20 17.33 -8.02
CA ALA A 144 0.25 18.72 -8.01
C ALA A 144 -0.80 19.64 -7.36
N VAL A 145 -2.08 19.46 -7.67
CA VAL A 145 -3.18 20.17 -7.02
C VAL A 145 -3.20 19.86 -5.52
N LEU A 146 -3.12 18.60 -5.09
CA LEU A 146 -3.07 18.26 -3.66
C LEU A 146 -1.86 18.86 -2.93
N ALA A 147 -0.72 18.96 -3.60
CA ALA A 147 0.50 19.54 -3.04
C ALA A 147 0.44 21.07 -2.96
N LEU A 148 -0.21 21.72 -3.93
CA LEU A 148 -0.37 23.18 -3.99
C LEU A 148 -1.61 23.67 -3.24
N TYR A 149 -2.57 22.79 -2.98
CA TYR A 149 -3.79 23.10 -2.24
C TYR A 149 -3.46 23.26 -0.75
N GLN A 150 -3.18 24.50 -0.35
CA GLN A 150 -3.23 24.93 1.05
C GLN A 150 -4.70 25.00 1.48
N GLY A 151 -5.30 23.84 1.72
CA GLY A 151 -6.64 23.78 2.29
C GLY A 151 -6.64 24.40 3.69
N PRO A 152 -7.72 25.08 4.11
CA PRO A 152 -7.85 25.53 5.49
C PRO A 152 -7.65 24.34 6.42
N GLU A 153 -6.76 24.49 7.40
CA GLU A 153 -6.63 23.58 8.55
C GLU A 153 -8.06 23.28 9.02
N LEU A 154 -8.55 22.05 8.80
CA LEU A 154 -9.85 21.65 9.29
C LEU A 154 -9.76 21.69 10.81
N LYS A 155 -10.10 22.85 11.39
CA LYS A 155 -10.29 23.03 12.83
C LYS A 155 -11.16 21.88 13.27
N SER A 156 -10.56 20.99 14.06
CA SER A 156 -11.19 19.81 14.64
C SER A 156 -12.62 20.15 15.03
N ILE A 157 -13.59 19.55 14.33
CA ILE A 157 -15.03 19.64 14.65
C ILE A 157 -15.31 18.99 16.03
N ILE A 158 -14.30 18.33 16.60
CA ILE A 158 -14.29 17.81 17.96
C ILE A 158 -13.51 18.80 18.83
N HIS A 159 -14.23 19.58 19.63
CA HIS A 159 -13.68 20.41 20.70
C HIS A 159 -13.05 19.51 21.78
N HIS A 160 -11.82 19.04 21.54
CA HIS A 160 -10.92 18.57 22.59
C HIS A 160 -9.76 19.56 22.72
N PRO A 161 -9.38 19.97 23.94
CA PRO A 161 -8.39 21.02 24.21
C PRO A 161 -6.93 20.58 23.95
N LEU A 162 -6.71 19.72 22.95
CA LEU A 162 -5.42 19.08 22.66
C LEU A 162 -4.68 19.72 21.47
N PHE A 163 -5.26 20.73 20.82
CA PHE A 163 -4.70 21.42 19.65
C PHE A 163 -4.31 22.87 19.93
N HIS A 164 -3.66 23.14 21.08
CA HIS A 164 -2.96 24.40 21.30
C HIS A 164 -1.54 24.30 20.75
N HIS A 165 -1.38 24.20 19.43
CA HIS A 165 -0.07 24.35 18.80
C HIS A 165 0.21 25.84 18.56
N THR A 166 0.89 26.46 19.52
CA THR A 166 1.68 27.66 19.27
C THR A 166 2.65 27.38 18.11
N SER A 167 2.53 28.16 17.04
CA SER A 167 3.43 28.13 15.88
C SER A 167 4.83 28.63 16.28
N ARG A 168 5.64 27.75 16.87
CA ARG A 168 7.10 27.85 16.79
C ARG A 168 7.54 26.97 15.64
N VAL A 169 8.23 27.54 14.66
CA VAL A 169 8.88 26.79 13.58
C VAL A 169 10.07 26.06 14.18
N ASP A 170 9.81 24.90 14.78
CA ASP A 170 10.85 24.01 15.28
C ASP A 170 11.51 23.30 14.09
N ILE A 171 12.79 23.60 13.86
CA ILE A 171 13.61 22.97 12.81
C ILE A 171 13.60 21.43 12.95
N HIS A 172 13.46 20.90 14.17
CA HIS A 172 13.34 19.47 14.44
C HIS A 172 12.03 18.85 13.91
N ALA A 173 10.91 19.57 14.00
CA ALA A 173 9.62 19.13 13.45
C ALA A 173 9.67 19.11 11.91
N SER A 174 10.33 20.09 11.29
CA SER A 174 10.49 20.14 9.83
C SER A 174 11.32 18.97 9.28
N ARG A 175 12.43 18.61 9.94
CA ARG A 175 13.30 17.49 9.53
C ARG A 175 12.59 16.14 9.66
N SER A 176 11.76 15.98 10.69
CA SER A 176 10.97 14.77 10.92
C SER A 176 9.89 14.59 9.85
N TRP A 177 9.18 15.66 9.49
CA TRP A 177 8.17 15.61 8.42
C TRP A 177 8.77 15.27 7.04
N ILE A 178 9.93 15.85 6.70
CA ILE A 178 10.66 15.53 5.46
C ILE A 178 11.04 14.04 5.44
N LEU A 179 11.54 13.50 6.56
CA LEU A 179 11.84 12.07 6.67
C LEU A 179 10.59 11.22 6.41
N GLY A 180 9.43 11.60 6.93
CA GLY A 180 8.15 10.93 6.68
C GLY A 180 7.79 10.87 5.19
N ILE A 181 7.95 11.99 4.47
CA ILE A 181 7.70 12.04 3.02
C ILE A 181 8.69 11.18 2.25
N LEU A 182 9.98 11.23 2.60
CA LEU A 182 11.02 10.41 1.96
C LEU A 182 10.77 8.90 2.17
N LEU A 183 10.36 8.50 3.37
CA LEU A 183 9.98 7.11 3.65
C LEU A 183 8.74 6.71 2.85
N GLN A 184 7.75 7.59 2.75
CA GLN A 184 6.53 7.31 1.98
C GLN A 184 6.80 7.23 0.47
N SER A 185 7.68 8.06 -0.07
CA SER A 185 8.06 8.03 -1.49
C SER A 185 8.85 6.76 -1.80
N LEU A 186 9.80 6.38 -0.94
CA LEU A 186 10.53 5.12 -1.04
C LEU A 186 9.57 3.92 -1.01
N ALA A 187 8.61 3.91 -0.08
CA ALA A 187 7.61 2.86 -0.01
C ALA A 187 6.75 2.78 -1.28
N THR A 188 6.39 3.92 -1.85
CA THR A 188 5.57 3.98 -3.09
C THR A 188 6.37 3.50 -4.31
N LEU A 189 7.66 3.83 -4.38
CA LEU A 189 8.58 3.33 -5.42
C LEU A 189 8.77 1.82 -5.33
N LEU A 190 9.02 1.28 -4.13
CA LEU A 190 9.16 -0.16 -3.90
C LEU A 190 7.88 -0.90 -4.26
N PHE A 191 6.71 -0.35 -3.89
CA PHE A 191 5.42 -0.94 -4.23
C PHE A 191 5.15 -0.89 -5.74
N ALA A 192 5.49 0.21 -6.43
CA ALA A 192 5.36 0.32 -7.87
C ALA A 192 6.24 -0.71 -8.58
N LEU A 193 7.52 -0.81 -8.22
CA LEU A 193 8.46 -1.79 -8.76
C LEU A 193 7.97 -3.23 -8.55
N TRP A 194 7.50 -3.52 -7.34
CA TRP A 194 6.87 -4.77 -6.99
C TRP A 194 5.71 -5.12 -7.93
N THR A 195 4.77 -4.19 -8.15
CA THR A 195 3.60 -4.43 -9.00
C THR A 195 3.97 -4.69 -10.47
N VAL A 196 5.02 -4.04 -10.98
CA VAL A 196 5.48 -4.26 -12.37
C VAL A 196 6.13 -5.63 -12.51
N PHE A 197 6.98 -6.04 -11.56
CA PHE A 197 7.54 -7.40 -11.57
C PHE A 197 6.47 -8.48 -11.41
N GLN A 198 5.46 -8.22 -10.59
CA GLN A 198 4.33 -9.13 -10.42
C GLN A 198 3.52 -9.26 -11.72
N ALA A 199 3.31 -8.17 -12.46
CA ALA A 199 2.64 -8.19 -13.76
C ALA A 199 3.45 -8.97 -14.82
N CYS A 200 4.78 -8.96 -14.73
CA CYS A 200 5.67 -9.71 -15.62
C CYS A 200 5.66 -11.23 -15.34
N SER A 201 5.48 -11.64 -14.08
CA SER A 201 5.67 -13.03 -13.63
C SER A 201 4.42 -13.92 -13.72
N GLU A 202 3.47 -13.62 -14.61
CA GLU A 202 2.13 -14.20 -14.74
C GLU A 202 1.10 -13.87 -13.63
N ALA A 203 -0.13 -13.57 -14.09
CA ALA A 203 -1.19 -12.89 -13.37
C ALA A 203 -2.13 -13.77 -12.52
N ASN A 204 -1.99 -15.10 -12.55
CA ASN A 204 -2.99 -16.01 -11.95
C ASN A 204 -2.76 -16.36 -10.47
N LEU A 205 -1.79 -15.74 -9.80
CA LEU A 205 -1.44 -16.08 -8.41
C LEU A 205 -1.53 -14.91 -7.43
N PHE A 206 -2.25 -13.84 -7.75
CA PHE A 206 -2.41 -12.70 -6.83
C PHE A 206 -3.10 -13.11 -5.51
N MET A 207 -4.20 -13.88 -5.61
CA MET A 207 -4.94 -14.38 -4.45
C MET A 207 -4.14 -15.42 -3.65
N LEU A 208 -3.35 -16.26 -4.34
CA LEU A 208 -2.56 -17.32 -3.72
C LEU A 208 -1.25 -16.80 -3.09
N ASN A 209 -0.63 -15.76 -3.64
CA ASN A 209 0.47 -15.02 -3.04
C ASN A 209 0.04 -14.36 -1.73
N LEU A 210 -1.14 -13.73 -1.72
CA LEU A 210 -1.70 -13.10 -0.54
C LEU A 210 -1.99 -14.15 0.54
N ALA A 211 -2.63 -15.27 0.19
CA ALA A 211 -2.87 -16.38 1.11
C ALA A 211 -1.58 -17.04 1.63
N CYS A 212 -0.55 -17.25 0.78
CA CYS A 212 0.73 -17.81 1.20
C CYS A 212 1.51 -16.89 2.14
N MET A 213 1.58 -15.58 1.86
CA MET A 213 2.19 -14.61 2.79
C MET A 213 1.59 -14.67 4.19
N LEU A 214 0.26 -14.78 4.21
CA LEU A 214 -0.56 -14.74 5.40
C LEU A 214 -0.43 -16.02 6.23
N LEU A 215 -0.29 -17.18 5.56
CA LEU A 215 0.01 -18.47 6.18
C LEU A 215 1.42 -18.53 6.80
N SER A 216 2.44 -18.00 6.12
CA SER A 216 3.82 -18.12 6.57
C SER A 216 4.14 -17.31 7.84
N ARG A 217 3.46 -16.17 8.09
CA ARG A 217 3.60 -15.44 9.36
C ARG A 217 2.92 -16.15 10.53
N ALA A 218 1.80 -16.83 10.28
CA ALA A 218 1.15 -17.69 11.28
C ALA A 218 2.00 -18.94 11.60
N LEU A 219 2.68 -19.50 10.60
CA LEU A 219 3.64 -20.60 10.76
C LEU A 219 4.93 -20.14 11.46
N CYS A 220 5.42 -18.92 11.19
CA CYS A 220 6.60 -18.37 11.86
C CYS A 220 6.35 -18.00 13.33
N TRP A 221 5.11 -17.66 13.70
CA TRP A 221 4.70 -17.51 15.10
C TRP A 221 4.71 -18.86 15.85
N ARG A 222 4.34 -19.95 15.16
CA ARG A 222 4.37 -21.30 15.73
C ARG A 222 5.80 -21.83 15.94
N SER A 223 6.79 -21.28 15.25
CA SER A 223 8.22 -21.54 15.49
C SER A 223 8.89 -20.54 16.45
N THR A 224 8.20 -19.51 16.94
CA THR A 224 8.71 -18.62 18.02
C THR A 224 8.13 -18.92 19.41
N LEU A 225 7.08 -19.73 19.51
CA LEU A 225 6.48 -20.12 20.79
C LEU A 225 7.16 -21.27 21.57
N PRO A 226 7.99 -22.17 21.00
CA PRO A 226 8.69 -23.17 21.82
C PRO A 226 9.94 -22.65 22.55
N CYS A 227 10.37 -21.40 22.35
CA CYS A 227 11.63 -20.89 22.94
C CYS A 227 11.45 -20.02 24.19
N CYS A 228 10.23 -19.82 24.70
CA CYS A 228 9.97 -19.08 25.96
C CYS A 228 9.29 -19.92 27.05
N LEU A 229 9.19 -21.23 26.88
CA LEU A 229 8.71 -22.17 27.90
C LEU A 229 9.70 -23.33 28.05
N THR A 230 10.90 -22.97 28.49
CA THR A 230 11.81 -23.82 29.28
C THR A 230 12.35 -22.94 30.39
#